data_AF-A0A7V5L220-F1
#
_entry.id   AF-A0A7V5L220-F1
#
_cell.length_a   1.000
_cell.length_b   1.000
_cell.length_c   1.000
_cell.angle_alpha   90.00
_cell.angle_beta   90.00
_cell.angle_gamma   90.00
#
_symmetry.space_group_name_H-M   'P 1'
#
loop_
_entity.id
_entity.type
_entity.pdbx_description
1 polymer ?
#
loop_
_entity_poly.entity_id
_entity_poly.type
_entity_poly.pdbx_seq_one_letter_code
_entity_poly.pdbx_strand_id
1 'polypeptide(L)' 'VVPVRKQACYGCHMKLNDSAYAEVIKSEDICTCHHCGRILFIEPQTANVEA' A
#
# COMPACT_ATOMS: atom_id res chain seq x y z
N VAL A 1 4.99 -2.56 -9.20
CA VAL A 1 3.76 -2.56 -8.38
C VAL A 1 3.87 -3.69 -7.36
N VAL A 2 3.68 -3.41 -6.08
CA VAL A 2 3.71 -4.40 -4.97
C VAL A 2 2.64 -4.07 -3.93
N PRO A 3 2.01 -5.08 -3.30
CA PRO A 3 1.00 -4.83 -2.29
C PRO A 3 1.63 -4.33 -0.99
N VAL A 4 0.86 -3.57 -0.22
CA VAL A 4 1.20 -3.20 1.15
C VAL A 4 0.45 -4.13 2.11
N ARG A 5 1.19 -4.78 3.01
CA ARG A 5 0.61 -5.62 4.07
C ARG A 5 1.28 -5.29 5.39
N LYS A 6 0.50 -5.21 6.48
CA LYS A 6 1.01 -4.92 7.84
C LYS A 6 1.93 -3.68 7.88
N GLN A 7 1.58 -2.62 7.15
CA GLN A 7 2.39 -1.39 7.07
C GLN A 7 3.81 -1.60 6.50
N ALA A 8 4.02 -2.60 5.66
CA ALA A 8 5.32 -2.85 5.03
C ALA A 8 5.17 -3.03 3.51
N CYS A 9 6.20 -2.57 2.80
CA CYS A 9 6.34 -2.84 1.37
C CYS A 9 6.69 -4.31 1.17
N TYR A 10 5.80 -5.08 0.54
CA TYR A 10 6.04 -6.51 0.30
C TYR A 10 7.08 -6.78 -0.81
N GLY A 11 7.65 -5.73 -1.41
CA GLY A 11 8.73 -5.84 -2.37
C GLY A 11 10.13 -5.85 -1.74
N CYS A 12 10.35 -5.04 -0.71
CA CYS A 12 11.65 -4.91 -0.02
C CYS A 12 11.58 -5.21 1.48
N HIS A 13 10.40 -5.54 2.00
CA HIS A 13 10.11 -5.82 3.41
C HIS A 13 10.45 -4.69 4.39
N MET A 14 10.68 -3.47 3.89
CA MET A 14 10.82 -2.28 4.74
C MET A 14 9.47 -1.77 5.21
N LYS A 15 9.44 -1.32 6.46
CA LYS A 15 8.28 -0.68 7.07
C LYS A 15 8.06 0.69 6.42
N LEU A 16 6.80 1.00 6.12
CA LEU A 16 6.39 2.30 5.61
C LEU A 16 6.14 3.28 6.76
N ASN A 17 6.41 4.56 6.52
CA ASN A 17 6.05 5.62 7.46
C ASN A 17 4.52 5.74 7.56
N ASP A 18 4.03 6.22 8.72
CA ASP A 18 2.59 6.34 8.97
C ASP A 18 1.90 7.26 7.97
N SER A 19 2.56 8.35 7.53
CA SER A 19 2.02 9.26 6.51
C SER A 19 1.83 8.56 5.15
N ALA A 20 2.86 7.87 4.66
CA ALA A 20 2.79 7.15 3.38
C ALA A 20 1.80 5.97 3.44
N TYR A 21 1.68 5.33 4.61
CA TYR A 21 0.68 4.28 4.82
C TYR A 21 -0.74 4.86 4.85
N ALA A 22 -0.94 6.01 5.47
CA ALA A 22 -2.23 6.69 5.46
C ALA A 22 -2.65 7.11 4.05
N GLU A 23 -1.72 7.68 3.25
CA GLU A 23 -1.99 8.04 1.85
C GLU A 23 -2.36 6.81 1.01
N VAL A 24 -1.63 5.69 1.17
CA VAL A 24 -1.90 4.48 0.38
C VAL A 24 -3.20 3.77 0.80
N ILE A 25 -3.65 3.94 2.06
CA ILE A 25 -4.97 3.47 2.52
C ILE A 25 -6.09 4.31 1.91
N LYS A 26 -5.94 5.64 1.94
CA LYS A 26 -6.97 6.54 1.40
C LYS A 26 -7.12 6.40 -0.11
N SER A 27 -6.12 5.83 -0.80
CA SER A 27 -6.12 5.63 -2.25
C SER A 27 -6.31 6.94 -3.04
N GLU A 28 -5.99 8.07 -2.43
CA GLU A 28 -6.10 9.40 -3.05
C GLU A 28 -4.93 9.67 -4.02
N ASP A 29 -3.77 9.03 -3.81
CA ASP A 29 -2.54 9.26 -4.59
C ASP A 29 -1.72 7.99 -4.87
N ILE A 30 -0.96 8.02 -5.96
CA ILE A 30 -0.01 6.95 -6.34
C ILE A 30 1.18 6.98 -5.39
N CYS A 31 1.15 6.11 -4.38
CA CYS A 31 2.26 5.98 -3.43
C CYS A 31 3.37 5.08 -4.00
N THR A 32 4.63 5.42 -3.72
CA THR A 32 5.79 4.58 -4.07
C THR A 32 6.66 4.34 -2.83
N CYS A 33 7.33 3.19 -2.79
CA CYS A 33 8.22 2.88 -1.69
C CYS A 33 9.52 3.68 -1.81
N HIS A 34 9.82 4.55 -0.85
CA HIS A 34 11.05 5.34 -0.80
C HIS A 34 12.35 4.52 -0.76
N HIS A 35 12.27 3.22 -0.43
CA HIS A 35 13.44 2.33 -0.37
C HIS A 35 13.72 1.60 -1.69
N CYS A 36 12.69 1.28 -2.48
CA CYS A 36 12.86 0.46 -3.68
C CYS A 36 12.21 1.05 -4.94
N GLY A 37 11.55 2.21 -4.84
CA GLY A 37 10.87 2.90 -5.92
C GLY A 37 9.63 2.16 -6.47
N ARG A 38 9.24 1.02 -5.88
CA ARG A 38 8.08 0.25 -6.37
C ARG A 38 6.79 0.94 -5.94
N ILE A 39 5.88 1.07 -6.90
CA ILE A 39 4.50 1.53 -6.66
C ILE A 39 3.82 0.60 -5.67
N LEU A 40 3.25 1.21 -4.63
CA LEU A 40 2.54 0.57 -3.54
C LEU A 40 1.04 0.65 -3.82
N PHE A 41 0.34 -0.45 -3.57
CA PHE A 41 -1.11 -0.46 -3.59
C PHE A 41 -1.62 -1.28 -2.41
N ILE A 42 -2.79 -0.91 -1.90
CA ILE A 42 -3.55 -1.78 -1.00
C ILE A 42 -4.55 -2.51 -1.86
N GLU A 43 -4.64 -3.83 -1.67
CA GLU A 43 -5.72 -4.60 -2.26
C GLU A 43 -7.02 -3.99 -1.73
N PRO A 44 -7.84 -3.35 -2.59
CA PRO A 44 -9.13 -2.86 -2.15
C PRO A 44 -9.81 -4.08 -1.55
N GLN A 45 -10.26 -3.96 -0.31
CA GLN A 45 -11.16 -4.96 0.24
C GLN A 45 -12.37 -4.86 -0.66
N THR A 46 -12.45 -5.71 -1.67
CA THR A 46 -13.66 -5.90 -2.46
C THR A 46 -14.70 -6.14 -1.39
N ALA A 47 -15.53 -5.12 -1.15
CA ALA A 47 -16.67 -5.25 -0.29
C ALA A 47 -17.45 -6.38 -0.95
N ASN A 48 -17.30 -7.58 -0.41
CA ASN A 48 -18.00 -8.78 -0.82
C ASN A 48 -19.44 -8.62 -0.34
N VAL A 49 -20.12 -7.62 -0.90
CA VAL A 49 -21.56 -7.42 -0.92
C VAL A 49 -22.05 -7.93 -2.28
N GLU A 50 -21.83 -9.21 -2.50
CA GLU A 50 -22.47 -10.04 -3.52
C GLU A 50 -22.69 -11.39 -2.82
N ALA A 51 -23.88 -11.93 -2.59
CA ALA A 51 -25.27 -11.53 -2.83
C ALA A 51 -26.15 -12.34 -1.85
#